data_AF-A0A0K1QRZ5-F1
#
_entry.id   AF-A0A0K1QRZ5-F1
#
_cell.length_a   1.000
_cell.length_b   1.000
_cell.length_c   1.000
_cell.angle_alpha   90.00
_cell.angle_beta   90.00
_cell.angle_gamma   90.00
#
_symmetry.space_group_name_H-M   'P 1'
#
loop_
_entity.id
_entity.type
_entity.pdbx_description
1 polymer ?
#
loop_
_entity_poly.entity_id
_entity_poly.type
_entity_poly.pdbx_seq_one_letter_code
_entity_poly.pdbx_strand_id
1 'polypeptide(L)'
;MDEELIAKLLPSADKVYEDVGSEAAKEVGGLLTDVVKTFRLIFAPIQYTAFLQDTLKVHLKKSLRKVSEENLIPPVRSLALPILEQLKFHEDGILADLYINLLSCTMDRERVSYAHPGFINIISQMAPDEALLLEQLSGNEGKIYIRCADQSGYHYAPLEKERQTLYANMIYDESIEARVEPHMAKPERLASPDLFLTYVEHLVALGIVQYTNEDKVYVSAGVSRLGMQIDSFVVRLSKFGILFHTACMEDPSFGSAYD
;
A
#
# COMPACT_ATOMS: atom_id res chain seq x y z
N MET A 1 13.82 32.46 8.23
CA MET A 1 13.71 31.12 8.84
C MET A 1 12.65 30.24 8.17
N ASP A 2 11.60 30.81 7.55
CA ASP A 2 10.63 30.03 6.74
C ASP A 2 11.19 29.59 5.38
N GLU A 3 11.94 30.44 4.66
CA GLU A 3 12.56 30.10 3.36
C GLU A 3 13.59 28.95 3.45
N GLU A 4 14.38 28.91 4.52
CA GLU A 4 15.41 27.87 4.70
C GLU A 4 14.81 26.48 4.98
N LEU A 5 13.63 26.43 5.61
CA LEU A 5 12.89 25.19 5.83
C LEU A 5 12.23 24.73 4.51
N ILE A 6 11.65 25.67 3.75
CA ILE A 6 11.09 25.41 2.40
C ILE A 6 12.17 24.86 1.47
N ALA A 7 13.34 25.50 1.41
CA ALA A 7 14.50 25.06 0.62
C ALA A 7 15.06 23.71 1.08
N LYS A 8 15.04 23.41 2.40
CA LYS A 8 15.49 22.10 2.91
C LYS A 8 14.47 20.98 2.67
N LEU A 9 13.17 21.29 2.61
CA LEU A 9 12.10 20.32 2.43
C LEU A 9 11.98 19.86 0.97
N LEU A 10 12.42 20.64 -0.02
CA LEU A 10 12.42 20.24 -1.43
C LEU A 10 13.76 20.54 -2.13
N PRO A 11 14.45 19.53 -2.71
CA PRO A 11 15.68 19.77 -3.48
C PRO A 11 15.44 20.50 -4.82
N SER A 12 14.18 20.66 -5.24
CA SER A 12 13.78 21.34 -6.49
C SER A 12 13.48 22.83 -6.29
N ALA A 13 13.42 23.31 -5.04
CA ALA A 13 13.19 24.72 -4.76
C ALA A 13 14.26 25.60 -5.41
N ASP A 14 15.48 25.10 -5.55
CA ASP A 14 16.58 25.80 -6.21
C ASP A 14 16.29 26.07 -7.70
N LYS A 15 15.55 25.19 -8.40
CA LYS A 15 15.20 25.38 -9.82
C LYS A 15 14.04 26.35 -10.02
N VAL A 16 13.08 26.38 -9.10
CA VAL A 16 11.95 27.33 -9.12
C VAL A 16 12.42 28.74 -8.76
N TYR A 17 13.44 28.86 -7.91
CA TYR A 17 14.04 30.16 -7.56
C TYR A 17 14.95 30.75 -8.65
N GLU A 18 15.47 29.95 -9.58
CA GLU A 18 16.29 30.45 -10.69
C GLU A 18 15.44 31.03 -11.85
N ASP A 19 14.23 30.50 -12.10
CA ASP A 19 13.32 31.02 -13.13
C ASP A 19 12.34 32.08 -12.57
N VAL A 20 12.90 33.20 -12.13
CA VAL A 20 12.14 34.37 -11.64
C VAL A 20 11.48 35.09 -12.81
N GLY A 21 10.20 34.77 -13.12
CA GLY A 21 9.45 35.59 -14.06
C GLY A 21 7.99 35.25 -14.36
N SER A 22 7.52 34.01 -14.18
CA SER A 22 6.14 33.65 -14.55
C SER A 22 5.16 33.74 -13.37
N GLU A 23 3.90 34.09 -13.65
CA GLU A 23 2.82 34.06 -12.64
C GLU A 23 2.63 32.66 -12.03
N ALA A 24 2.83 31.61 -12.85
CA ALA A 24 2.81 30.21 -12.43
C ALA A 24 3.85 29.89 -11.33
N ALA A 25 5.07 30.42 -11.44
CA ALA A 25 6.09 30.21 -10.41
C ALA A 25 5.71 30.84 -9.06
N LYS A 26 5.01 31.98 -9.07
CA LYS A 26 4.51 32.64 -7.85
C LYS A 26 3.38 31.85 -7.19
N GLU A 27 2.47 31.28 -7.99
CA GLU A 27 1.38 30.44 -7.48
C GLU A 27 1.90 29.16 -6.83
N VAL A 28 2.83 28.46 -7.48
CA VAL A 28 3.49 27.26 -6.94
C VAL A 28 4.24 27.60 -5.64
N GLY A 29 5.00 28.70 -5.62
CA GLY A 29 5.68 29.18 -4.41
C GLY A 29 4.72 29.49 -3.25
N GLY A 30 3.54 30.04 -3.55
CA GLY A 30 2.47 30.28 -2.58
C GLY A 30 1.92 29.00 -1.96
N LEU A 31 1.60 28.01 -2.80
CA LEU A 31 1.08 26.69 -2.36
C LEU A 31 2.08 25.97 -1.46
N LEU A 32 3.36 25.95 -1.85
CA LEU A 32 4.45 25.40 -1.04
C LEU A 32 4.55 26.07 0.33
N THR A 33 4.50 27.40 0.33
CA THR A 33 4.54 28.19 1.57
C THR A 33 3.38 27.83 2.49
N ASP A 34 2.18 27.64 1.95
CA ASP A 34 0.99 27.32 2.74
C ASP A 34 0.99 25.88 3.27
N VAL A 35 1.54 24.93 2.52
CA VAL A 35 1.81 23.57 3.01
C VAL A 35 2.77 23.60 4.20
N VAL A 36 3.90 24.30 4.07
CA VAL A 36 4.89 24.43 5.15
C VAL A 36 4.31 25.15 6.37
N LYS A 37 3.55 26.24 6.18
CA LYS A 37 2.84 26.93 7.27
C LYS A 37 1.84 25.99 7.96
N THR A 38 1.12 25.18 7.21
CA THR A 38 0.16 24.22 7.76
C THR A 38 0.87 23.17 8.61
N PHE A 39 1.98 22.61 8.15
CA PHE A 39 2.79 21.71 8.96
C PHE A 39 3.39 22.39 10.18
N ARG A 40 3.88 23.63 10.05
CA ARG A 40 4.37 24.40 11.21
C ARG A 40 3.28 24.60 12.27
N LEU A 41 2.04 24.85 11.84
CA LEU A 41 0.90 24.96 12.75
C LEU A 41 0.60 23.63 13.44
N ILE A 42 0.66 22.52 12.68
CA ILE A 42 0.50 21.16 13.18
C ILE A 42 1.59 20.81 14.20
N PHE A 43 2.85 21.18 13.94
CA PHE A 43 3.98 20.91 14.81
C PHE A 43 4.14 21.90 15.97
N ALA A 44 3.46 23.06 15.96
CA ALA A 44 3.60 24.07 16.99
C ALA A 44 3.39 23.56 18.44
N PRO A 45 2.39 22.72 18.75
CA PRO A 45 2.26 22.12 20.08
C PRO A 45 3.18 20.92 20.31
N ILE A 46 3.72 20.31 19.23
CA ILE A 46 4.57 19.11 19.28
C ILE A 46 6.03 19.56 19.42
N GLN A 47 6.36 20.24 20.51
CA GLN A 47 7.76 20.45 20.94
C GLN A 47 8.30 19.21 21.67
N TYR A 48 7.99 18.02 21.16
CA TYR A 48 8.62 16.79 21.62
C TYR A 48 10.02 16.68 20.99
N THR A 49 10.95 16.12 21.75
CA THR A 49 12.43 16.04 21.55
C THR A 49 12.94 16.21 20.11
N ALA A 50 14.09 16.89 19.94
CA ALA A 50 14.71 17.19 18.63
C ALA A 50 14.77 15.99 17.67
N PHE A 51 14.99 14.78 18.20
CA PHE A 51 14.97 13.52 17.46
C PHE A 51 13.65 13.27 16.71
N LEU A 52 12.50 13.37 17.39
CA LEU A 52 11.19 13.15 16.78
C LEU A 52 10.89 14.19 15.70
N GLN A 53 11.34 15.42 15.91
CA GLN A 53 11.18 16.49 14.94
C GLN A 53 11.95 16.19 13.65
N ASP A 54 13.15 15.62 13.74
CA ASP A 54 13.97 15.30 12.58
C ASP A 54 13.42 14.12 11.78
N THR A 55 12.93 13.06 12.45
CA THR A 55 12.24 11.94 11.78
C THR A 55 10.99 12.41 11.03
N LEU A 56 10.15 13.24 11.65
CA LEU A 56 8.94 13.76 11.01
C LEU A 56 9.24 14.70 9.84
N LYS A 57 10.33 15.49 9.89
CA LYS A 57 10.80 16.27 8.73
C LYS A 57 11.20 15.38 7.56
N VAL A 58 11.86 14.25 7.83
CA VAL A 58 12.25 13.28 6.79
C VAL A 58 11.01 12.68 6.12
N HIS A 59 10.03 12.24 6.91
CA HIS A 59 8.77 11.69 6.38
C HIS A 59 7.97 12.71 5.59
N LEU A 60 7.90 13.95 6.08
CA LEU A 60 7.27 15.04 5.35
C LEU A 60 7.94 15.27 4.00
N LYS A 61 9.27 15.35 3.98
CA LYS A 61 10.05 15.50 2.74
C LYS A 61 9.82 14.34 1.76
N LYS A 62 9.75 13.10 2.26
CA LYS A 62 9.38 11.94 1.43
C LYS A 62 7.99 12.09 0.85
N SER A 63 7.00 12.51 1.64
CA SER A 63 5.62 12.65 1.19
C SER A 63 5.45 13.76 0.15
N LEU A 64 6.11 14.91 0.31
CA LEU A 64 6.05 16.02 -0.65
C LEU A 64 6.67 15.67 -2.00
N ARG A 65 7.75 14.88 -2.01
CA ARG A 65 8.41 14.43 -3.26
C ARG A 65 7.52 13.54 -4.12
N LYS A 66 6.45 12.97 -3.56
CA LYS A 66 5.49 12.10 -4.26
C LYS A 66 4.35 12.87 -4.92
N VAL A 67 4.26 14.18 -4.70
CA VAL A 67 3.19 15.04 -5.26
C VAL A 67 3.82 16.00 -6.26
N SER A 68 3.22 16.14 -7.44
CA SER A 68 3.67 17.13 -8.41
C SER A 68 3.37 18.54 -7.92
N GLU A 69 4.22 19.51 -8.28
CA GLU A 69 4.05 20.90 -7.85
C GLU A 69 2.70 21.49 -8.30
N GLU A 70 2.21 21.07 -9.47
CA GLU A 70 0.92 21.50 -10.03
C GLU A 70 -0.29 20.97 -9.23
N ASN A 71 -0.19 19.75 -8.69
CA ASN A 71 -1.25 19.11 -7.93
C ASN A 71 -1.16 19.39 -6.42
N LEU A 72 -0.11 20.07 -5.97
CA LEU A 72 0.10 20.31 -4.55
C LEU A 72 -0.99 21.22 -3.96
N ILE A 73 -1.60 20.75 -2.88
CA ILE A 73 -2.58 21.49 -2.08
C ILE A 73 -2.21 21.42 -0.59
N PRO A 74 -2.66 22.40 0.23
CA PRO A 74 -2.52 22.31 1.67
C PRO A 74 -3.15 21.00 2.19
N PRO A 75 -2.46 20.26 3.07
CA PRO A 75 -2.95 18.98 3.56
C PRO A 75 -4.27 19.13 4.31
N VAL A 76 -5.16 18.16 4.15
CA VAL A 76 -6.40 18.07 4.93
C VAL A 76 -6.06 17.84 6.40
N ARG A 77 -6.25 18.87 7.24
CA ARG A 77 -5.81 18.88 8.65
C ARG A 77 -6.34 17.72 9.47
N SER A 78 -7.59 17.30 9.25
CA SER A 78 -8.21 16.20 9.97
C SER A 78 -7.56 14.85 9.71
N LEU A 79 -6.79 14.71 8.63
CA LEU A 79 -6.05 13.50 8.27
C LEU A 79 -4.56 13.66 8.56
N ALA A 80 -3.97 14.80 8.18
CA ALA A 80 -2.54 15.01 8.29
C ALA A 80 -2.03 14.96 9.74
N LEU A 81 -2.79 15.50 10.69
CA LEU A 81 -2.44 15.47 12.11
C LEU A 81 -2.36 14.03 12.65
N PRO A 82 -3.43 13.20 12.57
CA PRO A 82 -3.33 11.83 13.05
C PRO A 82 -2.32 10.97 12.30
N ILE A 83 -2.10 11.20 11.00
CA ILE A 83 -1.06 10.48 10.24
C ILE A 83 0.35 10.78 10.80
N LEU A 84 0.65 12.06 11.05
CA LEU A 84 1.93 12.45 11.64
C LEU A 84 2.10 11.90 13.06
N GLU A 85 1.01 11.81 13.83
CA GLU A 85 1.03 11.19 15.15
C GLU A 85 1.35 9.69 15.09
N GLN A 86 0.97 8.99 14.04
CA GLN A 86 1.37 7.59 13.84
C GLN A 86 2.82 7.48 13.36
N LEU A 87 3.21 8.32 12.39
CA LEU A 87 4.57 8.34 11.84
C LEU A 87 5.67 8.59 12.89
N LYS A 88 5.35 9.20 14.03
CA LYS A 88 6.32 9.37 15.13
C LYS A 88 6.83 8.04 15.72
N PHE A 89 6.09 6.95 15.53
CA PHE A 89 6.45 5.61 16.01
C PHE A 89 7.11 4.74 14.95
N HIS A 90 7.24 5.23 13.72
CA HIS A 90 7.76 4.48 12.59
C HIS A 90 8.93 5.26 11.96
N GLU A 91 10.16 4.76 12.13
CA GLU A 91 11.34 5.39 11.50
C GLU A 91 11.42 5.02 10.01
N ASP A 92 11.19 3.75 9.69
CA ASP A 92 11.30 3.19 8.35
C ASP A 92 10.56 1.83 8.27
N GLY A 93 10.44 1.29 7.05
CA GLY A 93 9.75 0.04 6.75
C GLY A 93 8.37 0.23 6.14
N ILE A 94 7.76 -0.90 5.75
CA ILE A 94 6.55 -0.92 4.92
C ILE A 94 5.37 -0.13 5.51
N LEU A 95 5.15 -0.22 6.84
CA LEU A 95 4.08 0.52 7.50
C LEU A 95 4.33 2.04 7.50
N ALA A 96 5.58 2.47 7.63
CA ALA A 96 5.95 3.88 7.51
C ALA A 96 5.63 4.39 6.09
N ASP A 97 5.95 3.60 5.07
CA ASP A 97 5.68 3.94 3.68
C ASP A 97 4.18 4.04 3.39
N LEU A 98 3.33 3.18 3.97
CA LEU A 98 1.87 3.30 3.87
C LEU A 98 1.35 4.64 4.42
N TYR A 99 1.84 5.07 5.59
CA TYR A 99 1.47 6.35 6.17
C TYR A 99 2.00 7.54 5.36
N ILE A 100 3.22 7.45 4.83
CA ILE A 100 3.80 8.48 3.95
C ILE A 100 2.94 8.64 2.69
N ASN A 101 2.53 7.52 2.08
CA ASN A 101 1.68 7.51 0.88
C ASN A 101 0.30 8.12 1.17
N LEU A 102 -0.30 7.75 2.31
CA LEU A 102 -1.56 8.34 2.74
C LEU A 102 -1.40 9.85 2.97
N LEU A 103 -0.30 10.30 3.59
CA LEU A 103 -0.02 11.73 3.79
C LEU A 103 0.12 12.46 2.44
N SER A 104 0.87 11.92 1.50
CA SER A 104 0.98 12.44 0.13
C SER A 104 -0.39 12.57 -0.54
N CYS A 105 -1.24 11.56 -0.38
CA CYS A 105 -2.60 11.55 -0.91
C CYS A 105 -3.42 12.74 -0.38
N THR A 106 -3.24 13.14 0.89
CA THR A 106 -3.92 14.32 1.46
C THR A 106 -3.46 15.67 0.90
N MET A 107 -2.31 15.71 0.22
CA MET A 107 -1.68 16.92 -0.33
C MET A 107 -1.77 17.00 -1.86
N ASP A 108 -2.41 16.03 -2.50
CA ASP A 108 -2.51 15.93 -3.95
C ASP A 108 -3.96 16.18 -4.39
N ARG A 109 -4.17 17.20 -5.23
CA ARG A 109 -5.49 17.63 -5.71
C ARG A 109 -6.28 16.51 -6.37
N GLU A 110 -5.63 15.63 -7.11
CA GLU A 110 -6.31 14.55 -7.84
C GLU A 110 -6.59 13.37 -6.93
N ARG A 111 -5.71 13.11 -5.96
CA ARG A 111 -5.78 11.93 -5.10
C ARG A 111 -6.46 12.16 -3.77
N VAL A 112 -6.65 13.40 -3.32
CA VAL A 112 -7.24 13.74 -2.00
C VAL A 112 -8.59 13.09 -1.76
N SER A 113 -9.37 12.83 -2.81
CA SER A 113 -10.66 12.12 -2.72
C SER A 113 -10.53 10.66 -2.29
N TYR A 114 -9.37 10.04 -2.49
CA TYR A 114 -9.07 8.66 -2.07
C TYR A 114 -8.58 8.56 -0.63
N ALA A 115 -8.20 9.68 0.00
CA ALA A 115 -7.68 9.70 1.37
C ALA A 115 -8.82 9.47 2.39
N HIS A 116 -9.10 8.20 2.70
CA HIS A 116 -10.15 7.84 3.65
C HIS A 116 -9.65 7.87 5.11
N PRO A 117 -10.37 8.52 6.06
CA PRO A 117 -9.95 8.61 7.47
C PRO A 117 -9.71 7.27 8.15
N GLY A 118 -10.48 6.24 7.77
CA GLY A 118 -10.35 4.89 8.33
C GLY A 118 -9.00 4.22 8.03
N PHE A 119 -8.28 4.66 6.99
CA PHE A 119 -7.01 4.05 6.60
C PHE A 119 -5.92 4.22 7.66
N ILE A 120 -5.99 5.28 8.47
CA ILE A 120 -5.07 5.51 9.59
C ILE A 120 -5.16 4.36 10.59
N ASN A 121 -6.39 3.97 10.96
CA ASN A 121 -6.62 2.87 11.90
C ASN A 121 -6.33 1.51 11.29
N ILE A 122 -6.56 1.34 9.99
CA ILE A 122 -6.25 0.10 9.28
C ILE A 122 -4.75 -0.13 9.28
N ILE A 123 -3.94 0.86 8.87
CA ILE A 123 -2.48 0.75 8.88
C ILE A 123 -1.97 0.45 10.31
N SER A 124 -2.55 1.08 11.35
CA SER A 124 -2.14 0.84 12.73
C SER A 124 -2.40 -0.57 13.26
N GLN A 125 -3.36 -1.29 12.65
CA GLN A 125 -3.71 -2.65 13.04
C GLN A 125 -2.92 -3.70 12.26
N MET A 126 -2.26 -3.32 11.17
CA MET A 126 -1.59 -4.26 10.27
C MET A 126 -0.21 -4.70 10.75
N ALA A 127 0.11 -5.96 10.50
CA ALA A 127 1.48 -6.48 10.54
C ALA A 127 2.25 -6.15 9.24
N PRO A 128 3.60 -6.06 9.28
CA PRO A 128 4.40 -5.88 8.06
C PRO A 128 4.14 -6.95 6.99
N ASP A 129 3.96 -8.21 7.38
CA ASP A 129 3.66 -9.31 6.46
C ASP A 129 2.28 -9.16 5.80
N GLU A 130 1.31 -8.55 6.48
CA GLU A 130 0.00 -8.26 5.89
C GLU A 130 0.11 -7.19 4.81
N ALA A 131 0.96 -6.18 5.01
CA ALA A 131 1.24 -5.18 3.99
C ALA A 131 1.93 -5.80 2.76
N LEU A 132 2.91 -6.70 2.97
CA LEU A 132 3.54 -7.46 1.88
C LEU A 132 2.53 -8.36 1.15
N LEU A 133 1.59 -8.96 1.87
CA LEU A 133 0.53 -9.74 1.27
C LEU A 133 -0.38 -8.87 0.39
N LEU A 134 -0.74 -7.66 0.82
CA LEU A 134 -1.52 -6.74 -0.03
C LEU A 134 -0.80 -6.40 -1.34
N GLU A 135 0.52 -6.24 -1.34
CA GLU A 135 1.29 -6.05 -2.58
C GLU A 135 1.14 -7.24 -3.55
N GLN A 136 1.09 -8.47 -3.02
CA GLN A 136 0.85 -9.66 -3.83
C GLN A 136 -0.57 -9.72 -4.41
N LEU A 137 -1.53 -9.12 -3.70
CA LEU A 137 -2.96 -9.10 -4.05
C LEU A 137 -3.35 -7.91 -4.92
N SER A 138 -2.40 -7.07 -5.34
CA SER A 138 -2.68 -5.88 -6.12
C SER A 138 -3.54 -6.20 -7.34
N GLY A 139 -3.23 -7.26 -8.11
CA GLY A 139 -3.98 -7.67 -9.31
C GLY A 139 -5.50 -7.87 -9.16
N ASN A 140 -6.27 -7.45 -10.18
CA ASN A 140 -7.75 -7.49 -10.21
C ASN A 140 -8.38 -8.89 -10.06
N GLU A 141 -7.66 -9.94 -10.45
CA GLU A 141 -8.16 -11.32 -10.44
C GLU A 141 -8.02 -11.99 -9.07
N GLY A 142 -7.20 -11.44 -8.18
CA GLY A 142 -6.81 -12.07 -6.94
C GLY A 142 -5.72 -13.13 -7.09
N LYS A 143 -5.46 -13.84 -6.00
CA LYS A 143 -4.49 -14.93 -5.91
C LYS A 143 -5.14 -16.19 -5.38
N ILE A 144 -4.68 -17.32 -5.88
CA ILE A 144 -5.11 -18.66 -5.46
C ILE A 144 -4.27 -19.09 -4.25
N TYR A 145 -4.88 -19.72 -3.26
CA TYR A 145 -4.15 -20.46 -2.23
C TYR A 145 -4.80 -21.83 -1.99
N ILE A 146 -3.98 -22.81 -1.60
CA ILE A 146 -4.44 -24.18 -1.34
C ILE A 146 -5.00 -24.26 0.08
N ARG A 147 -6.13 -24.96 0.23
CA ARG A 147 -6.77 -25.18 1.52
C ARG A 147 -5.92 -26.11 2.40
N CYS A 148 -5.76 -25.73 3.66
CA CYS A 148 -5.03 -26.51 4.65
C CYS A 148 -5.86 -27.69 5.16
N ALA A 149 -5.17 -28.74 5.63
CA ALA A 149 -5.69 -29.91 6.33
C ALA A 149 -6.64 -30.83 5.54
N ASP A 150 -6.97 -30.52 4.29
CA ASP A 150 -7.69 -31.40 3.37
C ASP A 150 -6.69 -32.21 2.52
N GLN A 151 -6.91 -32.28 1.20
CA GLN A 151 -6.08 -33.01 0.24
C GLN A 151 -4.60 -32.59 0.22
N SER A 152 -4.28 -31.42 0.79
CA SER A 152 -2.91 -30.90 0.85
C SER A 152 -2.05 -31.58 1.91
N GLY A 153 -2.62 -32.05 3.03
CA GLY A 153 -1.84 -32.61 4.14
C GLY A 153 -0.98 -31.60 4.94
N TYR A 154 -1.12 -30.30 4.68
CA TYR A 154 -0.40 -29.23 5.37
C TYR A 154 -1.32 -28.46 6.33
N HIS A 155 -0.80 -28.03 7.49
CA HIS A 155 -1.52 -27.22 8.46
C HIS A 155 -1.41 -25.70 8.22
N TYR A 156 -0.63 -25.31 7.22
CA TYR A 156 -0.44 -23.94 6.75
C TYR A 156 -0.51 -23.93 5.22
N ALA A 157 -0.62 -22.74 4.63
CA ALA A 157 -0.67 -22.59 3.18
C ALA A 157 0.65 -23.10 2.56
N PRO A 158 0.63 -24.15 1.72
CA PRO A 158 1.84 -24.80 1.25
C PRO A 158 2.81 -23.83 0.56
N LEU A 159 4.09 -23.95 0.88
CA LEU A 159 5.19 -23.18 0.28
C LEU A 159 5.48 -23.68 -1.14
N GLU A 160 6.28 -22.94 -1.91
CA GLU A 160 6.58 -23.25 -3.31
C GLU A 160 6.99 -24.72 -3.55
N LYS A 161 7.98 -25.23 -2.81
CA LYS A 161 8.44 -26.62 -2.96
C LYS A 161 7.38 -27.66 -2.61
N GLU A 162 6.49 -27.32 -1.69
CA GLU A 162 5.39 -28.18 -1.24
C GLU A 162 4.28 -28.20 -2.28
N ARG A 163 3.93 -27.03 -2.85
CA ARG A 163 3.03 -26.92 -4.00
C ARG A 163 3.51 -27.75 -5.18
N GLN A 164 4.80 -27.65 -5.52
CA GLN A 164 5.43 -28.47 -6.57
C GLN A 164 5.24 -29.98 -6.33
N THR A 165 5.45 -30.42 -5.08
CA THR A 165 5.23 -31.81 -4.69
C THR A 165 3.77 -32.22 -4.84
N LEU A 166 2.83 -31.35 -4.45
CA LEU A 166 1.40 -31.59 -4.62
C LEU A 166 1.01 -31.71 -6.10
N TYR A 167 1.50 -30.82 -6.96
CA TYR A 167 1.23 -30.89 -8.39
C TYR A 167 1.76 -32.18 -9.02
N ALA A 168 2.98 -32.61 -8.63
CA ALA A 168 3.60 -33.83 -9.14
C ALA A 168 2.87 -35.12 -8.72
N ASN A 169 2.20 -35.09 -7.56
CA ASN A 169 1.43 -36.23 -7.07
C ASN A 169 0.04 -36.34 -7.70
N MET A 170 -0.38 -35.36 -8.49
CA MET A 170 -1.68 -35.33 -9.14
C MET A 170 -1.61 -35.71 -10.61
N ILE A 171 -2.73 -36.26 -11.10
CA ILE A 171 -2.84 -36.69 -12.49
C ILE A 171 -3.55 -35.59 -13.27
N TYR A 172 -2.76 -34.77 -13.94
CA TYR A 172 -3.26 -33.77 -14.89
C TYR A 172 -3.02 -34.23 -16.32
N ASP A 173 -3.92 -33.85 -17.24
CA ASP A 173 -3.76 -34.11 -18.68
C ASP A 173 -2.54 -33.37 -19.27
N GLU A 174 -2.18 -32.22 -18.67
CA GLU A 174 -0.99 -31.44 -18.98
C GLU A 174 -0.34 -30.93 -17.68
N SER A 175 0.97 -30.62 -17.70
CA SER A 175 1.61 -29.98 -16.55
C SER A 175 1.02 -28.58 -16.33
N ILE A 176 0.18 -28.43 -15.31
CA ILE A 176 -0.48 -27.16 -14.98
C ILE A 176 0.36 -26.24 -14.10
N GLU A 177 1.46 -26.74 -13.51
CA GLU A 177 2.31 -25.99 -12.57
C GLU A 177 2.73 -24.63 -13.14
N ALA A 178 3.35 -24.63 -14.33
CA ALA A 178 3.84 -23.42 -14.98
C ALA A 178 2.74 -22.37 -15.24
N ARG A 179 1.49 -22.81 -15.29
CA ARG A 179 0.32 -21.98 -15.59
C ARG A 179 -0.36 -21.45 -14.34
N VAL A 180 -0.44 -22.27 -13.27
CA VAL A 180 -1.11 -21.91 -12.02
C VAL A 180 -0.18 -21.15 -11.08
N GLU A 181 1.10 -21.51 -11.04
CA GLU A 181 2.06 -20.97 -10.07
C GLU A 181 2.22 -19.43 -10.10
N PRO A 182 2.13 -18.73 -11.26
CA PRO A 182 2.11 -17.26 -11.29
C PRO A 182 0.89 -16.62 -10.60
N HIS A 183 -0.22 -17.36 -10.53
CA HIS A 183 -1.49 -16.93 -9.93
C HIS A 183 -1.62 -17.32 -8.45
N MET A 184 -0.69 -18.12 -7.92
CA MET A 184 -0.66 -18.49 -6.51
C MET A 184 -0.20 -17.33 -5.63
N ALA A 185 -0.81 -17.20 -4.45
CA ALA A 185 -0.25 -16.44 -3.35
C ALA A 185 1.09 -17.07 -2.92
N LYS A 186 2.02 -16.26 -2.41
CA LYS A 186 3.38 -16.67 -2.10
C LYS A 186 3.67 -16.49 -0.60
N PRO A 187 3.22 -17.43 0.26
CA PRO A 187 3.53 -17.40 1.69
C PRO A 187 5.03 -17.35 1.96
N GLU A 188 5.86 -18.02 1.14
CA GLU A 188 7.32 -18.05 1.25
C GLU A 188 8.01 -16.68 1.10
N ARG A 189 7.29 -15.64 0.66
CA ARG A 189 7.80 -14.26 0.59
C ARG A 189 7.54 -13.45 1.86
N LEU A 190 6.81 -14.02 2.82
CA LEU A 190 6.52 -13.39 4.12
C LEU A 190 7.61 -13.74 5.14
N ALA A 191 7.79 -12.89 6.16
CA ALA A 191 8.72 -13.19 7.24
C ALA A 191 8.26 -14.40 8.08
N SER A 192 6.95 -14.56 8.26
CA SER A 192 6.33 -15.71 8.95
C SER A 192 5.30 -16.42 8.04
N PRO A 193 5.75 -17.28 7.10
CA PRO A 193 4.87 -17.94 6.12
C PRO A 193 3.72 -18.74 6.75
N ASP A 194 3.96 -19.39 7.90
CA ASP A 194 2.98 -20.24 8.59
C ASP A 194 1.74 -19.46 9.06
N LEU A 195 1.86 -18.14 9.23
CA LEU A 195 0.77 -17.25 9.65
C LEU A 195 -0.03 -16.69 8.47
N PHE A 196 0.26 -17.09 7.23
CA PHE A 196 -0.41 -16.61 6.03
C PHE A 196 -1.94 -16.60 6.15
N LEU A 197 -2.55 -17.68 6.65
CA LEU A 197 -4.01 -17.74 6.80
C LEU A 197 -4.53 -16.75 7.83
N THR A 198 -3.83 -16.60 8.96
CA THR A 198 -4.17 -15.61 9.99
C THR A 198 -4.11 -14.18 9.43
N TYR A 199 -3.10 -13.88 8.61
CA TYR A 199 -2.97 -12.60 7.92
C TYR A 199 -4.13 -12.36 6.94
N VAL A 200 -4.52 -13.37 6.17
CA VAL A 200 -5.69 -13.28 5.28
C VAL A 200 -6.97 -13.02 6.11
N GLU A 201 -7.19 -13.77 7.18
CA GLU A 201 -8.38 -13.63 8.04
C GLU A 201 -8.47 -12.24 8.66
N HIS A 202 -7.35 -11.72 9.17
CA HIS A 202 -7.32 -10.38 9.74
C HIS A 202 -7.55 -9.29 8.68
N LEU A 203 -6.94 -9.41 7.49
CA LEU A 203 -7.20 -8.48 6.37
C LEU A 203 -8.64 -8.53 5.87
N VAL A 204 -9.30 -9.69 5.95
CA VAL A 204 -10.74 -9.85 5.68
C VAL A 204 -11.56 -9.16 6.78
N ALA A 205 -11.18 -9.30 8.04
CA ALA A 205 -11.84 -8.62 9.16
C ALA A 205 -11.71 -7.08 9.09
N LEU A 206 -10.58 -6.56 8.58
CA LEU A 206 -10.39 -5.14 8.26
C LEU A 206 -11.17 -4.68 7.02
N GLY A 207 -11.78 -5.61 6.28
CA GLY A 207 -12.55 -5.33 5.06
C GLY A 207 -11.69 -4.94 3.86
N ILE A 208 -10.36 -5.09 3.94
CA ILE A 208 -9.43 -4.78 2.83
C ILE A 208 -9.40 -5.94 1.83
N VAL A 209 -9.51 -7.17 2.32
CA VAL A 209 -9.46 -8.37 1.51
C VAL A 209 -10.81 -9.10 1.57
N GLN A 210 -11.12 -9.89 0.54
CA GLN A 210 -12.30 -10.74 0.51
C GLN A 210 -11.98 -12.08 -0.17
N TYR A 211 -12.66 -13.12 0.29
CA TYR A 211 -12.74 -14.39 -0.44
C TYR A 211 -13.68 -14.22 -1.63
N THR A 212 -13.37 -14.90 -2.73
CA THR A 212 -14.24 -14.92 -3.91
C THR A 212 -14.41 -16.34 -4.45
N ASN A 213 -15.61 -16.59 -4.98
CA ASN A 213 -15.92 -17.80 -5.73
C ASN A 213 -15.91 -17.56 -7.25
N GLU A 214 -15.50 -16.37 -7.69
CA GLU A 214 -15.32 -16.07 -9.12
C GLU A 214 -14.18 -16.91 -9.71
N ASP A 215 -14.40 -17.48 -10.90
CA ASP A 215 -13.43 -18.35 -11.55
C ASP A 215 -12.36 -17.61 -12.37
N LYS A 216 -12.37 -16.27 -12.39
CA LYS A 216 -11.53 -15.44 -13.28
C LYS A 216 -10.05 -15.81 -13.23
N VAL A 217 -9.49 -15.92 -12.03
CA VAL A 217 -8.07 -16.26 -11.84
C VAL A 217 -7.73 -17.66 -12.36
N TYR A 218 -8.65 -18.62 -12.24
CA TYR A 218 -8.46 -19.96 -12.78
C TYR A 218 -8.48 -19.93 -14.31
N VAL A 219 -9.45 -19.20 -14.89
CA VAL A 219 -9.56 -19.00 -16.34
C VAL A 219 -8.31 -18.33 -16.91
N SER A 220 -7.74 -17.35 -16.22
CA SER A 220 -6.50 -16.68 -16.63
C SER A 220 -5.27 -17.58 -16.52
N ALA A 221 -5.24 -18.50 -15.54
CA ALA A 221 -4.28 -19.62 -15.52
C ALA A 221 -4.61 -20.70 -16.58
N GLY A 222 -5.71 -20.56 -17.30
CA GLY A 222 -6.25 -21.51 -18.28
C GLY A 222 -6.76 -22.82 -17.68
N VAL A 223 -6.88 -22.93 -16.36
CA VAL A 223 -7.42 -24.12 -15.68
C VAL A 223 -8.87 -23.88 -15.29
N SER A 224 -9.64 -24.95 -15.10
CA SER A 224 -10.91 -24.84 -14.38
C SER A 224 -10.69 -25.11 -12.90
N ARG A 225 -11.50 -24.52 -12.03
CA ARG A 225 -11.43 -24.76 -10.58
C ARG A 225 -11.55 -26.25 -10.23
N LEU A 226 -12.46 -26.97 -10.89
CA LEU A 226 -12.62 -28.43 -10.74
C LEU A 226 -11.42 -29.21 -11.32
N GLY A 227 -10.78 -28.68 -12.37
CA GLY A 227 -9.62 -29.29 -13.01
C GLY A 227 -8.34 -29.23 -12.18
N MET A 228 -8.27 -28.37 -11.16
CA MET A 228 -7.09 -28.31 -10.30
C MET A 228 -6.93 -29.53 -9.39
N GLN A 229 -7.96 -30.36 -9.16
CA GLN A 229 -7.92 -31.56 -8.30
C GLN A 229 -7.39 -31.34 -6.85
N ILE A 230 -7.00 -30.12 -6.48
CA ILE A 230 -6.61 -29.63 -5.15
C ILE A 230 -7.65 -28.59 -4.74
N ASP A 231 -8.22 -28.78 -3.54
CA ASP A 231 -9.06 -27.76 -2.93
C ASP A 231 -8.30 -26.44 -2.74
N SER A 232 -8.85 -25.39 -3.34
CA SER A 232 -8.28 -24.05 -3.35
C SER A 232 -9.34 -22.97 -3.19
N PHE A 233 -8.87 -21.83 -2.70
CA PHE A 233 -9.64 -20.61 -2.56
C PHE A 233 -8.96 -19.47 -3.28
N VAL A 234 -9.75 -18.46 -3.61
CA VAL A 234 -9.26 -17.23 -4.21
C VAL A 234 -9.47 -16.10 -3.20
N VAL A 235 -8.40 -15.34 -3.01
CA VAL A 235 -8.36 -14.15 -2.17
C VAL A 235 -8.02 -12.95 -3.05
N ARG A 236 -8.72 -11.83 -2.86
CA ARG A 236 -8.47 -10.58 -3.61
C ARG A 236 -8.77 -9.35 -2.78
N LEU A 237 -8.34 -8.19 -3.25
CA LEU A 237 -8.77 -6.92 -2.68
C LEU A 237 -10.30 -6.77 -2.77
N SER A 238 -10.90 -6.23 -1.70
CA SER A 238 -12.27 -5.74 -1.73
C SER A 238 -12.32 -4.40 -2.47
N LYS A 239 -13.52 -3.86 -2.77
CA LYS A 239 -13.62 -2.48 -3.32
C LYS A 239 -12.97 -1.45 -2.39
N PHE A 240 -13.12 -1.64 -1.08
CA PHE A 240 -12.50 -0.79 -0.08
C PHE A 240 -10.98 -1.02 0.00
N GLY A 241 -10.54 -2.26 -0.22
CA GLY A 241 -9.13 -2.60 -0.34
C GLY A 241 -8.46 -2.03 -1.58
N ILE A 242 -9.17 -1.95 -2.72
CA ILE A 242 -8.67 -1.26 -3.92
C ILE A 242 -8.47 0.22 -3.60
N LEU A 243 -9.46 0.87 -2.97
CA LEU A 243 -9.31 2.27 -2.54
C LEU A 243 -8.13 2.46 -1.57
N PHE A 244 -7.96 1.54 -0.60
CA PHE A 244 -6.83 1.53 0.31
C PHE A 244 -5.51 1.41 -0.45
N HIS A 245 -5.43 0.46 -1.38
CA HIS A 245 -4.25 0.26 -2.22
C HIS A 245 -3.94 1.53 -3.01
N THR A 246 -4.89 2.13 -3.71
CA THR A 246 -4.69 3.39 -4.47
C THR A 246 -4.21 4.56 -3.59
N ALA A 247 -4.68 4.66 -2.35
CA ALA A 247 -4.31 5.74 -1.45
C ALA A 247 -2.96 5.50 -0.74
N CYS A 248 -2.68 4.26 -0.34
CA CYS A 248 -1.63 3.91 0.61
C CYS A 248 -0.48 3.09 0.01
N MET A 249 -0.69 2.41 -1.13
CA MET A 249 0.30 1.54 -1.77
C MET A 249 0.63 2.10 -3.14
N GLU A 250 1.87 2.55 -3.35
CA GLU A 250 2.29 3.11 -4.62
C GLU A 250 2.28 2.02 -5.70
N ASP A 251 1.29 2.07 -6.59
CA ASP A 251 1.41 1.43 -7.90
C ASP A 251 0.63 2.22 -8.97
N PRO A 252 1.30 2.90 -9.91
CA PRO A 252 0.65 3.57 -11.03
C PRO A 252 0.04 2.59 -12.05
N SER A 253 0.27 1.27 -11.90
CA SER A 253 -0.30 0.25 -12.78
C SER A 253 -1.74 -0.16 -12.43
N PHE A 254 -2.22 0.24 -11.26
CA PHE A 254 -3.65 0.15 -10.95
C PHE A 254 -4.35 1.38 -11.50
N GLY A 255 -5.18 1.16 -12.53
CA GLY A 255 -6.15 2.15 -13.00
C GLY A 255 -6.94 2.71 -11.82
N SER A 256 -7.54 3.88 -12.01
CA SER A 256 -8.38 4.51 -11.01
C SER A 256 -9.30 3.46 -10.39
N ALA A 257 -9.63 3.56 -9.09
CA ALA A 257 -10.56 2.62 -8.43
C ALA A 257 -11.96 2.54 -9.11
N TYR A 258 -12.14 3.27 -10.21
CA TYR A 258 -13.31 3.42 -11.05
C TYR A 258 -13.07 3.12 -12.55
N ASP A 259 -11.91 2.61 -12.96
CA ASP A 259 -11.63 2.13 -14.33
C ASP A 259 -11.94 0.62 -14.52
#